data_AF-A0A2N7IRJ4-F1
#
_entry.id   AF-A0A2N7IRJ4-F1
#
_cell.length_a   1.000
_cell.length_b   1.000
_cell.length_c   1.000
_cell.angle_alpha   90.00
_cell.angle_beta   90.00
_cell.angle_gamma   90.00
#
_symmetry.space_group_name_H-M   'P 1'
#
loop_
_entity.id
_entity.type
_entity.pdbx_description
1 polymer ?
#
loop_
_entity_poly.entity_id
_entity_poly.type
_entity_poly.pdbx_seq_one_letter_code
_entity_poly.pdbx_strand_id
1 'polypeptide(L)'
;PQNDVTSVTVLDVSMEKNLPALQSLLADEINVFYCDHHRTGDIPQSDYLETLINTAPECCTSLLINQKLKGEYVAWAIAAAFGDNLKAVAARLALTNGFDQPQTEFLEELGTLINYNGYGASLSDLHFSPTELYQALYQYSNPFDLLDDKESVFYQLRAAYKTDNQQLSDLTPIYESEVARVFELPAETWARRISGVFSNEIVNQDPARAQAVLTRNADGQSYTVSLRSPLSNRVGADEICSSFDTGGGRKAAAGINSLKEVDKLSLIERIESYYSGYSK
;
A
#
# COMPACT_ATOMS: atom_id res chain seq x y z
N PRO A 1 9.46 1.76 28.50
CA PRO A 1 9.80 0.42 27.97
C PRO A 1 9.24 -0.67 28.90
N GLN A 2 8.62 -1.70 28.34
CA GLN A 2 8.44 -2.96 29.05
C GLN A 2 9.84 -3.51 29.35
N ASN A 3 10.16 -3.76 30.63
CA ASN A 3 11.53 -4.08 31.07
C ASN A 3 11.92 -5.56 30.81
N ASP A 4 11.10 -6.30 30.07
CA ASP A 4 11.21 -7.75 29.83
C ASP A 4 11.32 -8.13 28.34
N VAL A 5 11.50 -7.15 27.45
CA VAL A 5 11.65 -7.42 26.01
C VAL A 5 13.02 -8.03 25.72
N THR A 6 13.05 -9.29 25.29
CA THR A 6 14.29 -10.01 24.92
C THR A 6 14.59 -9.98 23.42
N SER A 7 13.61 -9.62 22.59
CA SER A 7 13.76 -9.51 21.14
C SER A 7 12.63 -8.69 20.51
N VAL A 8 12.90 -8.09 19.35
CA VAL A 8 11.94 -7.35 18.53
C VAL A 8 11.92 -7.89 17.11
N THR A 9 10.73 -8.03 16.53
CA THR A 9 10.54 -8.31 15.10
C THR A 9 9.84 -7.13 14.46
N VAL A 10 10.47 -6.54 13.45
CA VAL A 10 9.92 -5.41 12.69
C VAL A 10 9.66 -5.86 11.26
N LEU A 11 8.41 -5.71 10.83
CA LEU A 11 7.93 -6.09 9.51
C LEU A 11 7.30 -4.88 8.84
N ASP A 12 7.70 -4.59 7.61
CA ASP A 12 7.05 -3.61 6.73
C ASP A 12 7.03 -2.17 7.25
N VAL A 13 8.01 -1.82 8.07
CA VAL A 13 8.23 -0.46 8.56
C VAL A 13 9.51 0.05 7.94
N SER A 14 9.49 1.23 7.33
CA SER A 14 10.70 1.83 6.78
C SER A 14 11.76 2.02 7.86
N MET A 15 12.91 1.36 7.69
CA MET A 15 14.05 1.51 8.62
C MET A 15 14.53 2.96 8.67
N GLU A 16 14.55 3.69 7.55
CA GLU A 16 14.97 5.10 7.50
C GLU A 16 14.21 5.96 8.53
N LYS A 17 12.90 5.75 8.63
CA LYS A 17 12.04 6.49 9.58
C LYS A 17 12.14 5.98 11.02
N ASN A 18 12.59 4.74 11.20
CA ASN A 18 12.62 4.06 12.50
C ASN A 18 14.04 3.94 13.09
N LEU A 19 15.06 4.54 12.45
CA LEU A 19 16.46 4.48 12.86
C LEU A 19 16.69 4.85 14.34
N PRO A 20 16.12 5.95 14.88
CA PRO A 20 16.34 6.31 16.28
C PRO A 20 15.85 5.24 17.27
N ALA A 21 14.68 4.64 17.00
CA ALA A 21 14.13 3.58 17.85
C ALA A 21 14.95 2.29 17.73
N LEU A 22 15.36 1.94 16.50
CA LEU A 22 16.25 0.81 16.25
C LEU A 22 17.57 0.96 17.00
N GLN A 23 18.20 2.13 16.92
CA GLN A 23 19.46 2.40 17.62
C GLN A 23 19.31 2.27 19.15
N SER A 24 18.20 2.71 19.72
CA SER A 24 17.93 2.52 21.15
C SER A 24 17.87 1.04 21.52
N LEU A 25 17.16 0.22 20.75
CA LEU A 25 17.07 -1.23 20.99
C LEU A 25 18.44 -1.92 20.90
N LEU A 26 19.23 -1.55 19.90
CA LEU A 26 20.56 -2.13 19.68
C LEU A 26 21.57 -1.71 20.76
N ALA A 27 21.45 -0.50 21.30
CA ALA A 27 22.28 -0.02 22.42
C ALA A 27 21.96 -0.77 23.72
N ASP A 28 20.71 -1.22 23.88
CA ASP A 28 20.25 -2.06 24.98
C ASP A 28 20.52 -3.56 24.74
N GLU A 29 21.28 -3.91 23.70
CA GLU A 29 21.64 -5.29 23.34
C GLU A 29 20.42 -6.19 23.07
N ILE A 30 19.30 -5.60 22.64
CA ILE A 30 18.08 -6.33 22.30
C ILE A 30 18.20 -6.87 20.88
N ASN A 31 17.98 -8.18 20.70
CA ASN A 31 17.98 -8.81 19.38
C ASN A 31 16.83 -8.28 18.53
N VAL A 32 17.14 -7.75 17.34
CA VAL A 32 16.15 -7.24 16.39
C VAL A 32 16.24 -8.01 15.07
N PHE A 33 15.12 -8.59 14.64
CA PHE A 33 14.93 -9.03 13.26
C PHE A 33 14.15 -7.97 12.49
N TYR A 34 14.71 -7.47 11.39
CA TYR A 34 14.12 -6.39 10.59
C TYR A 34 13.91 -6.85 9.15
N CYS A 35 12.66 -7.01 8.73
CA CYS A 35 12.29 -7.41 7.37
C CYS A 35 11.45 -6.32 6.70
N ASP A 36 11.97 -5.74 5.63
CA ASP A 36 11.32 -4.60 4.98
C ASP A 36 11.73 -4.45 3.51
N HIS A 37 10.89 -3.78 2.73
CA HIS A 37 11.10 -3.45 1.32
C HIS A 37 11.12 -1.93 1.03
N HIS A 38 10.99 -1.09 2.06
CA HIS A 38 11.06 0.36 1.94
C HIS A 38 12.50 0.87 2.03
N ARG A 39 12.65 2.21 1.98
CA ARG A 39 13.94 2.87 2.16
C ARG A 39 14.50 2.56 3.55
N THR A 40 15.79 2.26 3.58
CA THR A 40 16.47 1.82 4.80
C THR A 40 17.27 2.91 5.48
N GLY A 41 17.79 3.88 4.71
CA GLY A 41 18.89 4.71 5.16
C GLY A 41 20.14 3.87 5.43
N ASP A 42 21.01 4.36 6.33
CA ASP A 42 22.20 3.65 6.77
C ASP A 42 21.84 2.53 7.75
N ILE A 43 22.04 1.28 7.33
CA ILE A 43 21.77 0.11 8.18
C ILE A 43 22.84 0.03 9.28
N PRO A 44 22.45 0.07 10.58
CA PRO A 44 23.41 -0.02 11.68
C PRO A 44 24.21 -1.32 11.64
N GLN A 45 25.50 -1.24 11.97
CA GLN A 45 26.33 -2.43 12.19
C GLN A 45 26.20 -2.85 13.66
N SER A 46 25.60 -4.00 13.92
CA SER A 46 25.42 -4.54 15.27
C SER A 46 25.24 -6.05 15.22
N ASP A 47 25.81 -6.77 16.20
CA ASP A 47 25.61 -8.22 16.37
C ASP A 47 24.17 -8.55 16.81
N TYR A 48 23.41 -7.54 17.26
CA TYR A 48 22.02 -7.67 17.68
C TYR A 48 21.01 -7.34 16.57
N LEU A 49 21.46 -7.15 15.32
CA LEU A 49 20.59 -6.83 14.18
C LEU A 49 20.69 -7.90 13.08
N GLU A 50 19.61 -8.66 12.88
CA GLU A 50 19.40 -9.45 11.66
C GLU A 50 18.51 -8.65 10.70
N THR A 51 18.92 -8.54 9.43
CA THR A 51 18.11 -7.88 8.40
C THR A 51 17.74 -8.81 7.25
N LEU A 52 16.54 -8.65 6.73
CA LEU A 52 16.08 -9.23 5.47
C LEU A 52 15.45 -8.11 4.64
N ILE A 53 16.27 -7.46 3.82
CA ILE A 53 15.88 -6.22 3.12
C ILE A 53 15.97 -6.43 1.61
N ASN A 54 14.93 -6.02 0.89
CA ASN A 54 14.97 -5.92 -0.57
C ASN A 54 14.08 -4.78 -1.06
N THR A 55 14.68 -3.73 -1.60
CA THR A 55 13.97 -2.52 -2.04
C THR A 55 13.57 -2.54 -3.52
N ALA A 56 13.67 -3.71 -4.17
CA ALA A 56 13.24 -3.87 -5.55
C ALA A 56 11.74 -3.58 -5.71
N PRO A 57 11.32 -2.93 -6.81
CA PRO A 57 9.92 -2.51 -7.04
C PRO A 57 8.93 -3.67 -7.23
N GLU A 58 9.42 -4.90 -7.27
CA GLU A 58 8.65 -6.14 -7.48
C GLU A 58 8.64 -7.02 -6.23
N CYS A 59 9.06 -6.47 -5.10
CA CYS A 59 9.13 -7.15 -3.81
C CYS A 59 8.21 -6.48 -2.79
N CYS A 60 7.65 -7.27 -1.87
CA CYS A 60 7.00 -6.80 -0.66
C CYS A 60 7.46 -7.64 0.55
N THR A 61 7.24 -7.12 1.75
CA THR A 61 7.67 -7.78 3.00
C THR A 61 7.13 -9.20 3.13
N SER A 62 5.88 -9.46 2.72
CA SER A 62 5.31 -10.81 2.77
C SER A 62 5.99 -11.79 1.81
N LEU A 63 6.51 -11.34 0.66
CA LEU A 63 7.30 -12.20 -0.24
C LEU A 63 8.66 -12.56 0.36
N LEU A 64 9.29 -11.62 1.08
CA LEU A 64 10.55 -11.88 1.80
C LEU A 64 10.35 -12.90 2.93
N ILE A 65 9.30 -12.72 3.73
CA ILE A 65 8.93 -13.67 4.79
C ILE A 65 8.59 -15.03 4.19
N ASN A 66 7.84 -15.08 3.08
CA ASN A 66 7.55 -16.34 2.40
C ASN A 66 8.82 -17.09 1.98
N GLN A 67 9.82 -16.38 1.46
CA GLN A 67 11.11 -16.98 1.13
C GLN A 67 11.84 -17.49 2.38
N LYS A 68 11.88 -16.70 3.47
CA LYS A 68 12.50 -17.09 4.75
C LYS A 68 11.85 -18.35 5.34
N LEU A 69 10.52 -18.45 5.22
CA LEU A 69 9.72 -19.58 5.67
C LEU A 69 9.62 -20.72 4.64
N LYS A 70 10.37 -20.65 3.53
CA LYS A 70 10.41 -21.68 2.49
C LYS A 70 9.03 -22.05 1.93
N GLY A 71 8.13 -21.08 1.81
CA GLY A 71 6.82 -21.27 1.20
C GLY A 71 5.72 -21.81 2.13
N GLU A 72 5.97 -21.95 3.43
CA GLU A 72 5.00 -22.57 4.37
C GLU A 72 3.61 -21.90 4.33
N TYR A 73 3.55 -20.58 4.15
CA TYR A 73 2.31 -19.78 4.11
C TYR A 73 2.12 -19.05 2.77
N VAL A 74 2.45 -19.72 1.65
CA VAL A 74 2.51 -19.06 0.32
C VAL A 74 1.21 -18.40 -0.13
N ALA A 75 0.04 -18.94 0.25
CA ALA A 75 -1.24 -18.32 -0.08
C ALA A 75 -1.41 -16.93 0.57
N TRP A 76 -1.01 -16.76 1.83
CA TRP A 76 -0.98 -15.46 2.50
C TRP A 76 0.01 -14.50 1.84
N ALA A 77 1.15 -15.00 1.38
CA ALA A 77 2.13 -14.19 0.66
C ALA A 77 1.61 -13.69 -0.69
N ILE A 78 0.86 -14.53 -1.41
CA ILE A 78 0.20 -14.15 -2.67
C ILE A 78 -0.87 -13.08 -2.41
N ALA A 79 -1.74 -13.27 -1.41
CA ALA A 79 -2.76 -12.27 -1.06
C ALA A 79 -2.12 -10.93 -0.68
N ALA A 80 -1.07 -10.93 0.13
CA ALA A 80 -0.35 -9.70 0.48
C ALA A 80 0.32 -9.04 -0.74
N ALA A 81 0.90 -9.81 -1.66
CA ALA A 81 1.47 -9.26 -2.88
C ALA A 81 0.40 -8.61 -3.79
N PHE A 82 -0.82 -9.16 -3.84
CA PHE A 82 -1.94 -8.49 -4.50
C PHE A 82 -2.34 -7.19 -3.77
N GLY A 83 -2.40 -7.20 -2.44
CA GLY A 83 -2.68 -6.00 -1.63
C GLY A 83 -1.66 -4.88 -1.85
N ASP A 84 -0.39 -5.24 -2.06
CA ASP A 84 0.70 -4.32 -2.42
C ASP A 84 0.73 -3.91 -3.89
N ASN A 85 -0.33 -4.25 -4.64
CA ASN A 85 -0.48 -3.97 -6.07
C ASN A 85 0.58 -4.63 -6.97
N LEU A 86 1.18 -5.75 -6.54
CA LEU A 86 2.14 -6.53 -7.31
C LEU A 86 1.45 -7.63 -8.13
N LYS A 87 0.39 -7.28 -8.88
CA LYS A 87 -0.51 -8.25 -9.54
C LYS A 87 0.22 -9.31 -10.38
N ALA A 88 1.18 -8.89 -11.22
CA ALA A 88 1.94 -9.82 -12.06
C ALA A 88 2.83 -10.79 -11.27
N VAL A 89 3.40 -10.32 -10.14
CA VAL A 89 4.23 -11.14 -9.26
C VAL A 89 3.36 -12.16 -8.53
N ALA A 90 2.25 -11.70 -7.97
CA ALA A 90 1.29 -12.53 -7.24
C ALA A 90 0.67 -13.61 -8.14
N ALA A 91 0.20 -13.25 -9.34
CA ALA A 91 -0.37 -14.19 -10.30
C ALA A 91 0.64 -15.26 -10.75
N ARG A 92 1.90 -14.88 -11.00
CA ARG A 92 2.97 -15.83 -11.33
C ARG A 92 3.26 -16.76 -10.14
N LEU A 93 3.36 -16.21 -8.93
CA LEU A 93 3.58 -17.02 -7.73
C LEU A 93 2.43 -18.01 -7.51
N ALA A 94 1.19 -17.57 -7.72
CA ALA A 94 0.01 -18.41 -7.63
C ALA A 94 0.07 -19.59 -8.62
N LEU A 95 0.31 -19.29 -9.90
CA LEU A 95 0.47 -20.30 -10.94
C LEU A 95 1.57 -21.32 -10.62
N THR A 96 2.74 -20.85 -10.17
CA THR A 96 3.87 -21.74 -9.86
C THR A 96 3.64 -22.65 -8.65
N ASN A 97 2.70 -22.29 -7.76
CA ASN A 97 2.32 -23.10 -6.61
C ASN A 97 1.05 -23.94 -6.86
N GLY A 98 0.56 -23.96 -8.12
CA GLY A 98 -0.54 -24.81 -8.53
C GLY A 98 -1.93 -24.33 -8.12
N PHE A 99 -2.08 -23.05 -7.76
CA PHE A 99 -3.39 -22.46 -7.53
C PHE A 99 -4.13 -22.27 -8.86
N ASP A 100 -5.42 -22.61 -8.86
CA ASP A 100 -6.29 -22.39 -10.01
C ASP A 100 -6.76 -20.93 -10.09
N GLN A 101 -7.53 -20.63 -11.14
CA GLN A 101 -8.04 -19.28 -11.36
C GLN A 101 -8.98 -18.81 -10.23
N PRO A 102 -10.02 -19.56 -9.80
CA PRO A 102 -10.85 -19.18 -8.67
C PRO A 102 -10.07 -18.91 -7.37
N GLN A 103 -9.07 -19.74 -7.07
CA GLN A 103 -8.20 -19.53 -5.91
C GLN A 103 -7.38 -18.25 -6.05
N THR A 104 -6.83 -17.98 -7.23
CA THR A 104 -6.04 -16.77 -7.49
C THR A 104 -6.90 -15.51 -7.39
N GLU A 105 -8.10 -15.53 -7.97
CA GLU A 105 -9.08 -14.44 -7.89
C GLU A 105 -9.50 -14.15 -6.44
N PHE A 106 -9.72 -15.20 -5.64
CA PHE A 106 -9.99 -15.05 -4.23
C PHE A 106 -8.83 -14.38 -3.47
N LEU A 107 -7.59 -14.81 -3.71
CA LEU A 107 -6.43 -14.21 -3.05
C LEU A 107 -6.22 -12.75 -3.48
N GLU A 108 -6.51 -12.42 -4.74
CA GLU A 108 -6.49 -11.03 -5.23
C GLU A 108 -7.55 -10.17 -4.54
N GLU A 109 -8.77 -10.67 -4.43
CA GLU A 109 -9.85 -9.98 -3.73
C GLU A 109 -9.49 -9.79 -2.25
N LEU A 110 -9.04 -10.85 -1.57
CA LEU A 110 -8.64 -10.81 -0.17
C LEU A 110 -7.53 -9.78 0.08
N GLY A 111 -6.47 -9.79 -0.73
CA GLY A 111 -5.39 -8.82 -0.66
C GLY A 111 -5.87 -7.37 -0.85
N THR A 112 -6.75 -7.17 -1.83
CA THR A 112 -7.36 -5.87 -2.13
C THR A 112 -8.21 -5.38 -0.96
N LEU A 113 -9.01 -6.24 -0.35
CA LEU A 113 -9.89 -5.90 0.78
C LEU A 113 -9.10 -5.58 2.06
N ILE A 114 -8.02 -6.30 2.34
CA ILE A 114 -7.11 -5.99 3.45
C ILE A 114 -6.44 -4.62 3.21
N ASN A 115 -5.98 -4.35 1.99
CA ASN A 115 -5.41 -3.06 1.61
C ASN A 115 -6.44 -1.93 1.74
N TYR A 116 -7.67 -2.14 1.27
CA TYR A 116 -8.81 -1.22 1.41
C TYR A 116 -9.08 -0.85 2.88
N ASN A 117 -9.09 -1.83 3.79
CA ASN A 117 -9.24 -1.55 5.22
C ASN A 117 -8.05 -0.75 5.80
N GLY A 118 -6.91 -0.68 5.13
CA GLY A 118 -5.76 0.13 5.55
C GLY A 118 -5.93 1.64 5.30
N TYR A 119 -6.93 2.07 4.53
CA TYR A 119 -7.10 3.48 4.17
C TYR A 119 -8.14 4.20 5.03
N GLY A 120 -7.76 5.36 5.55
CA GLY A 120 -8.60 6.26 6.35
C GLY A 120 -7.76 7.42 6.88
N ALA A 121 -8.39 8.52 7.28
CA ALA A 121 -7.67 9.61 7.97
C ALA A 121 -7.50 9.34 9.48
N SER A 122 -8.26 8.39 10.02
CA SER A 122 -8.23 7.99 11.43
C SER A 122 -8.71 6.56 11.59
N LEU A 123 -8.42 5.91 12.73
CA LEU A 123 -8.89 4.55 13.02
C LEU A 123 -10.41 4.41 12.94
N SER A 124 -11.17 5.46 13.21
CA SER A 124 -12.64 5.45 13.11
C SER A 124 -13.18 5.44 11.68
N ASP A 125 -12.34 5.72 10.68
CA ASP A 125 -12.75 5.58 9.28
C ASP A 125 -12.74 4.11 8.83
N LEU A 126 -11.88 3.28 9.44
CA LEU A 126 -11.66 1.89 9.06
C LEU A 126 -12.84 1.01 9.51
N HIS A 127 -13.08 -0.09 8.78
CA HIS A 127 -14.09 -1.07 9.20
C HIS A 127 -13.61 -1.91 10.37
N PHE A 128 -12.31 -2.21 10.41
CA PHE A 128 -11.63 -2.86 11.51
C PHE A 128 -10.38 -2.08 11.87
N SER A 129 -10.09 -1.91 13.16
CA SER A 129 -8.76 -1.45 13.56
C SER A 129 -7.69 -2.47 13.12
N PRO A 130 -6.43 -2.04 12.90
CA PRO A 130 -5.35 -2.96 12.53
C PRO A 130 -5.21 -4.14 13.50
N THR A 131 -5.38 -3.90 14.80
CA THR A 131 -5.31 -4.94 15.83
C THR A 131 -6.42 -5.96 15.69
N GLU A 132 -7.66 -5.52 15.49
CA GLU A 132 -8.82 -6.41 15.35
C GLU A 132 -8.73 -7.23 14.06
N LEU A 133 -8.37 -6.59 12.94
CA LEU A 133 -8.23 -7.28 11.66
C LEU A 133 -7.11 -8.33 11.72
N TYR A 134 -5.95 -7.98 12.30
CA TYR A 134 -4.85 -8.91 12.49
C TYR A 134 -5.29 -10.11 13.34
N GLN A 135 -5.92 -9.88 14.49
CA GLN A 135 -6.34 -10.96 15.38
C GLN A 135 -7.38 -11.89 14.75
N ALA A 136 -8.30 -11.34 13.96
CA ALA A 136 -9.28 -12.11 13.20
C ALA A 136 -8.61 -12.97 12.13
N LEU A 137 -7.76 -12.39 11.29
CA LEU A 137 -7.06 -13.13 10.23
C LEU A 137 -6.07 -14.16 10.77
N TYR A 138 -5.45 -13.89 11.93
CA TYR A 138 -4.48 -14.78 12.58
C TYR A 138 -5.08 -16.14 12.96
N GLN A 139 -6.41 -16.25 13.09
CA GLN A 139 -7.06 -17.53 13.37
C GLN A 139 -7.04 -18.51 12.18
N TYR A 140 -6.75 -18.02 10.97
CA TYR A 140 -6.78 -18.82 9.74
C TYR A 140 -5.35 -19.06 9.25
N SER A 141 -4.82 -20.26 9.51
CA SER A 141 -3.51 -20.66 8.97
C SER A 141 -3.49 -20.68 7.45
N ASN A 142 -4.63 -21.02 6.83
CA ASN A 142 -4.84 -20.99 5.39
C ASN A 142 -5.92 -19.95 5.03
N PRO A 143 -5.64 -18.95 4.16
CA PRO A 143 -6.63 -17.93 3.83
C PRO A 143 -7.89 -18.49 3.16
N PHE A 144 -7.83 -19.66 2.51
CA PHE A 144 -9.03 -20.26 1.89
C PHE A 144 -10.10 -20.66 2.90
N ASP A 145 -9.74 -20.87 4.17
CA ASP A 145 -10.68 -21.21 5.24
C ASP A 145 -11.68 -20.05 5.50
N LEU A 146 -11.35 -18.81 5.10
CA LEU A 146 -12.26 -17.66 5.13
C LEU A 146 -13.49 -17.84 4.22
N LEU A 147 -13.40 -18.65 3.17
CA LEU A 147 -14.52 -18.90 2.26
C LEU A 147 -15.63 -19.71 2.94
N ASP A 148 -15.28 -20.58 3.88
CA ASP A 148 -16.23 -21.43 4.58
C ASP A 148 -16.91 -20.69 5.75
N ASP A 149 -16.22 -19.70 6.34
CA ASP A 149 -16.75 -18.85 7.38
C ASP A 149 -17.49 -17.62 6.81
N LYS A 150 -18.83 -17.69 6.76
CA LYS A 150 -19.68 -16.63 6.21
C LYS A 150 -19.70 -15.35 7.04
N GLU A 151 -19.29 -15.42 8.30
CA GLU A 151 -19.18 -14.26 9.19
C GLU A 151 -17.76 -13.69 9.22
N SER A 152 -16.84 -14.26 8.45
CA SER A 152 -15.44 -13.82 8.42
C SER A 152 -15.29 -12.37 7.97
N VAL A 153 -14.17 -11.77 8.37
CA VAL A 153 -13.78 -10.41 7.97
C VAL A 153 -13.74 -10.23 6.45
N PHE A 154 -13.49 -11.30 5.69
CA PHE A 154 -13.51 -11.28 4.23
C PHE A 154 -14.88 -10.85 3.69
N TYR A 155 -15.97 -11.50 4.11
CA TYR A 155 -17.31 -11.17 3.62
C TYR A 155 -17.79 -9.80 4.10
N GLN A 156 -17.44 -9.41 5.32
CA GLN A 156 -17.74 -8.08 5.87
C GLN A 156 -17.05 -6.97 5.07
N LEU A 157 -15.74 -7.10 4.85
CA LEU A 157 -14.96 -6.16 4.04
C LEU A 157 -15.45 -6.14 2.58
N ARG A 158 -15.78 -7.31 2.00
CA ARG A 158 -16.30 -7.39 0.63
C ARG A 158 -17.60 -6.60 0.45
N ALA A 159 -18.53 -6.75 1.38
CA ALA A 159 -19.80 -6.01 1.35
C ALA A 159 -19.58 -4.50 1.49
N ALA A 160 -18.68 -4.10 2.39
CA ALA A 160 -18.33 -2.71 2.61
C ALA A 160 -17.63 -2.07 1.40
N TYR A 161 -16.60 -2.74 0.86
CA TYR A 161 -15.90 -2.32 -0.35
C TYR A 161 -16.87 -2.16 -1.52
N LYS A 162 -17.79 -3.11 -1.74
CA LYS A 162 -18.81 -2.99 -2.80
C LYS A 162 -19.67 -1.74 -2.64
N THR A 163 -20.04 -1.38 -1.41
CA THR A 163 -20.86 -0.19 -1.12
C THR A 163 -20.10 1.10 -1.42
N ASP A 164 -18.84 1.20 -0.98
CA ASP A 164 -17.99 2.37 -1.27
C ASP A 164 -17.66 2.46 -2.77
N ASN A 165 -17.39 1.33 -3.44
CA ASN A 165 -17.04 1.29 -4.86
C ASN A 165 -18.19 1.73 -5.78
N GLN A 166 -19.45 1.53 -5.38
CA GLN A 166 -20.61 2.01 -6.13
C GLN A 166 -20.60 3.54 -6.31
N GLN A 167 -20.02 4.28 -5.36
CA GLN A 167 -19.91 5.74 -5.41
C GLN A 167 -18.97 6.24 -6.52
N LEU A 168 -18.09 5.37 -7.05
CA LEU A 168 -17.16 5.72 -8.13
C LEU A 168 -17.81 5.72 -9.52
N SER A 169 -19.02 5.16 -9.66
CA SER A 169 -19.65 4.90 -10.97
C SER A 169 -19.86 6.16 -11.82
N ASP A 170 -20.11 7.30 -11.17
CA ASP A 170 -20.36 8.59 -11.83
C ASP A 170 -19.13 9.50 -11.84
N LEU A 171 -17.97 9.00 -11.40
CA LEU A 171 -16.77 9.79 -11.23
C LEU A 171 -16.06 10.02 -12.57
N THR A 172 -15.99 11.27 -13.00
CA THR A 172 -15.18 11.69 -14.15
C THR A 172 -13.85 12.30 -13.69
N PRO A 173 -12.76 12.12 -14.45
CA PRO A 173 -11.51 12.79 -14.12
C PRO A 173 -11.66 14.31 -14.24
N ILE A 174 -11.03 15.04 -13.31
CA ILE A 174 -10.95 16.50 -13.35
C ILE A 174 -9.87 16.99 -14.32
N TYR A 175 -8.95 16.09 -14.70
CA TYR A 175 -7.93 16.32 -15.71
C TYR A 175 -7.57 15.01 -16.39
N GLU A 176 -7.41 15.05 -17.70
CA GLU A 176 -6.99 13.90 -18.49
C GLU A 176 -6.15 14.35 -19.69
N SER A 177 -4.99 13.72 -19.86
CA SER A 177 -4.08 13.85 -20.99
C SER A 177 -3.58 12.47 -21.43
N GLU A 178 -2.66 12.42 -22.40
CA GLU A 178 -2.01 11.16 -22.81
C GLU A 178 -1.12 10.56 -21.72
N VAL A 179 -0.60 11.38 -20.80
CA VAL A 179 0.41 10.95 -19.81
C VAL A 179 -0.08 11.01 -18.36
N ALA A 180 -1.18 11.69 -18.09
CA ALA A 180 -1.73 11.83 -16.75
C ALA A 180 -3.26 11.80 -16.73
N ARG A 181 -3.82 11.25 -15.65
CA ARG A 181 -5.25 11.34 -15.33
C ARG A 181 -5.43 11.58 -13.84
N VAL A 182 -6.31 12.52 -13.50
CA VAL A 182 -6.51 13.00 -12.14
C VAL A 182 -7.99 12.97 -11.78
N PHE A 183 -8.31 12.35 -10.66
CA PHE A 183 -9.65 12.29 -10.08
C PHE A 183 -9.72 13.09 -8.77
N GLU A 184 -10.89 13.65 -8.47
CA GLU A 184 -11.17 14.31 -7.19
C GLU A 184 -12.31 13.59 -6.47
N LEU A 185 -12.08 13.19 -5.22
CA LEU A 185 -13.06 12.54 -4.36
C LEU A 185 -13.53 13.50 -3.25
N PRO A 186 -14.80 13.40 -2.80
CA PRO A 186 -15.35 14.29 -1.77
C PRO A 186 -14.75 14.02 -0.39
N ALA A 187 -15.07 14.90 0.58
CA ALA A 187 -14.63 14.81 1.96
C ALA A 187 -15.43 13.78 2.79
N GLU A 188 -15.68 12.61 2.21
CA GLU A 188 -16.53 11.56 2.80
C GLU A 188 -15.70 10.36 3.25
N THR A 189 -16.20 9.61 4.24
CA THR A 189 -15.48 8.45 4.79
C THR A 189 -15.24 7.37 3.73
N TRP A 190 -16.22 7.11 2.87
CA TRP A 190 -16.06 6.14 1.78
C TRP A 190 -14.93 6.54 0.82
N ALA A 191 -14.81 7.84 0.51
CA ALA A 191 -13.80 8.36 -0.38
C ALA A 191 -12.39 8.15 0.17
N ARG A 192 -12.21 8.40 1.48
CA ARG A 192 -10.94 8.13 2.17
C ARG A 192 -10.57 6.65 2.12
N ARG A 193 -11.52 5.76 2.41
CA ARG A 193 -11.31 4.30 2.38
C ARG A 193 -10.98 3.76 0.99
N ILE A 194 -11.71 4.20 -0.04
CA ILE A 194 -11.56 3.64 -1.39
C ILE A 194 -10.34 4.20 -2.14
N SER A 195 -9.87 5.40 -1.77
CA SER A 195 -8.88 6.19 -2.52
C SER A 195 -7.64 5.39 -2.97
N GLY A 196 -7.08 4.59 -2.07
CA GLY A 196 -5.86 3.82 -2.35
C GLY A 196 -6.07 2.67 -3.30
N VAL A 197 -7.13 1.88 -3.08
CA VAL A 197 -7.47 0.75 -3.96
C VAL A 197 -7.93 1.25 -5.32
N PHE A 198 -8.70 2.34 -5.37
CA PHE A 198 -9.08 2.99 -6.63
C PHE A 198 -7.83 3.47 -7.39
N SER A 199 -6.85 4.07 -6.70
CA SER A 199 -5.57 4.47 -7.32
C SER A 199 -4.82 3.27 -7.91
N ASN A 200 -4.82 2.13 -7.20
CA ASN A 200 -4.22 0.89 -7.70
C ASN A 200 -5.00 0.33 -8.90
N GLU A 201 -6.32 0.38 -8.89
CA GLU A 201 -7.17 -0.09 -9.97
C GLU A 201 -6.91 0.68 -11.27
N ILE A 202 -7.01 2.01 -11.24
CA ILE A 202 -6.90 2.85 -12.45
C ILE A 202 -5.51 2.80 -13.08
N VAL A 203 -4.44 2.61 -12.30
CA VAL A 203 -3.08 2.46 -12.85
C VAL A 203 -2.85 1.09 -13.49
N ASN A 204 -3.57 0.06 -13.05
CA ASN A 204 -3.56 -1.24 -13.74
C ASN A 204 -4.42 -1.21 -15.02
N GLN A 205 -5.50 -0.41 -15.06
CA GLN A 205 -6.35 -0.25 -16.24
C GLN A 205 -5.65 0.53 -17.36
N ASP A 206 -4.84 1.54 -17.02
CA ASP A 206 -4.00 2.27 -17.97
C ASP A 206 -2.53 2.33 -17.51
N PRO A 207 -1.75 1.25 -17.76
CA PRO A 207 -0.38 1.09 -17.29
C PRO A 207 0.62 2.12 -17.84
N ALA A 208 0.28 2.84 -18.91
CA ALA A 208 1.15 3.81 -19.56
C ALA A 208 1.03 5.22 -18.98
N ARG A 209 0.03 5.45 -18.13
CA ARG A 209 -0.35 6.78 -17.66
C ARG A 209 -0.15 6.93 -16.15
N ALA A 210 0.30 8.11 -15.73
CA ALA A 210 0.31 8.48 -14.33
C ALA A 210 -1.13 8.71 -13.84
N GLN A 211 -1.43 8.25 -12.63
CA GLN A 211 -2.78 8.31 -12.07
C GLN A 211 -2.74 8.99 -10.72
N ALA A 212 -3.54 10.04 -10.54
CA ALA A 212 -3.65 10.75 -9.28
C ALA A 212 -5.08 10.78 -8.76
N VAL A 213 -5.25 10.57 -7.46
CA VAL A 213 -6.53 10.68 -6.76
C VAL A 213 -6.38 11.70 -5.64
N LEU A 214 -7.14 12.78 -5.71
CA LEU A 214 -7.19 13.87 -4.73
C LEU A 214 -8.42 13.66 -3.87
N THR A 215 -8.26 13.24 -2.62
CA THR A 215 -9.38 13.09 -1.67
C THR A 215 -9.46 14.33 -0.80
N ARG A 216 -10.59 15.04 -0.81
CA ARG A 216 -10.75 16.24 0.00
C ARG A 216 -10.65 15.90 1.50
N ASN A 217 -9.85 16.65 2.23
CA ASN A 217 -9.68 16.49 3.66
C ASN A 217 -10.89 17.03 4.43
N ALA A 218 -11.04 16.61 5.69
CA ALA A 218 -12.16 17.03 6.55
C ALA A 218 -12.19 18.54 6.83
N ASP A 219 -11.07 19.25 6.65
CA ASP A 219 -11.00 20.72 6.74
C ASP A 219 -11.73 21.44 5.59
N GLY A 220 -12.07 20.71 4.51
CA GLY A 220 -12.69 21.24 3.30
C GLY A 220 -11.78 22.12 2.42
N GLN A 221 -10.55 22.38 2.85
CA GLN A 221 -9.63 23.36 2.27
C GLN A 221 -8.38 22.72 1.64
N SER A 222 -8.09 21.47 2.00
CA SER A 222 -6.96 20.72 1.49
C SER A 222 -7.33 19.33 0.99
N TYR A 223 -6.38 18.67 0.34
CA TYR A 223 -6.52 17.31 -0.18
C TYR A 223 -5.40 16.40 0.32
N THR A 224 -5.76 15.14 0.56
CA THR A 224 -4.81 14.04 0.53
C THR A 224 -4.66 13.57 -0.91
N VAL A 225 -3.43 13.55 -1.42
CA VAL A 225 -3.10 13.12 -2.78
C VAL A 225 -2.51 11.72 -2.74
N SER A 226 -3.00 10.83 -3.58
CA SER A 226 -2.34 9.57 -3.94
C SER A 226 -1.90 9.65 -5.40
N LEU A 227 -0.61 9.51 -5.67
CA LEU A 227 -0.03 9.48 -7.02
C LEU A 227 0.56 8.09 -7.27
N ARG A 228 0.21 7.50 -8.41
CA ARG A 228 0.86 6.33 -8.99
C ARG A 228 1.56 6.74 -10.28
N SER A 229 2.84 6.42 -10.40
CA SER A 229 3.52 6.55 -11.69
C SER A 229 3.07 5.46 -12.67
N PRO A 230 3.26 5.64 -13.98
CA PRO A 230 2.96 4.61 -14.96
C PRO A 230 3.62 3.28 -14.57
N LEU A 231 2.89 2.17 -14.67
CA LEU A 231 3.48 0.84 -14.43
C LEU A 231 4.58 0.51 -15.45
N SER A 232 4.52 1.10 -16.65
CA SER A 232 5.56 1.03 -17.68
C SER A 232 6.84 1.76 -17.30
N ASN A 233 6.76 2.76 -16.39
CA ASN A 233 7.87 3.60 -15.97
C ASN A 233 7.71 4.01 -14.49
N ARG A 234 8.02 3.08 -13.59
CA ARG A 234 7.74 3.12 -12.14
C ARG A 234 8.60 4.12 -11.34
N VAL A 235 8.73 5.35 -11.82
CA VAL A 235 9.61 6.39 -11.27
C VAL A 235 8.91 7.75 -11.19
N GLY A 236 9.45 8.66 -10.37
CA GLY A 236 9.07 10.07 -10.34
C GLY A 236 7.92 10.46 -9.42
N ALA A 237 7.15 9.51 -8.89
CA ALA A 237 6.05 9.85 -7.99
C ALA A 237 6.56 10.54 -6.71
N ASP A 238 7.65 10.04 -6.13
CA ASP A 238 8.30 10.61 -4.96
C ASP A 238 8.88 12.00 -5.23
N GLU A 239 9.58 12.19 -6.36
CA GLU A 239 10.13 13.49 -6.76
C GLU A 239 9.05 14.56 -6.91
N ILE A 240 7.93 14.22 -7.55
CA ILE A 240 6.80 15.15 -7.72
C ILE A 240 6.18 15.48 -6.36
N CYS A 241 5.81 14.47 -5.57
CA CYS A 241 5.13 14.69 -4.30
C CYS A 241 6.03 15.43 -3.29
N SER A 242 7.31 15.07 -3.17
CA SER A 242 8.26 15.75 -2.27
C SER A 242 8.55 17.20 -2.62
N SER A 243 8.10 17.70 -3.77
CA SER A 243 8.14 19.13 -4.08
C SER A 243 7.07 19.97 -3.35
N PHE A 244 6.18 19.32 -2.58
CA PHE A 244 5.15 19.95 -1.76
C PHE A 244 5.42 19.69 -0.25
N ASP A 245 5.01 20.64 0.60
CA ASP A 245 5.36 20.68 2.04
C ASP A 245 5.09 19.37 2.80
N THR A 246 4.00 18.68 2.49
CA THR A 246 3.57 17.45 3.18
C THR A 246 3.71 16.21 2.32
N GLY A 247 4.52 16.29 1.26
CA GLY A 247 4.64 15.25 0.26
C GLY A 247 5.85 14.33 0.43
N GLY A 248 5.68 13.08 0.01
CA GLY A 248 6.73 12.08 0.02
C GLY A 248 6.22 10.71 -0.42
N GLY A 249 7.11 9.72 -0.41
CA GLY A 249 6.76 8.34 -0.77
C GLY A 249 7.87 7.63 -1.52
N ARG A 250 7.47 6.72 -2.40
CA ARG A 250 8.37 5.89 -3.22
C ARG A 250 8.25 6.27 -4.69
N LYS A 251 9.26 5.88 -5.47
CA LYS A 251 9.34 6.09 -6.93
C LYS A 251 8.06 5.74 -7.70
N ALA A 252 7.41 4.62 -7.33
CA ALA A 252 6.21 4.12 -7.99
C ALA A 252 4.89 4.67 -7.42
N ALA A 253 4.91 5.07 -6.15
CA ALA A 253 3.71 5.44 -5.40
C ALA A 253 4.08 6.43 -4.29
N ALA A 254 3.49 7.61 -4.35
CA ALA A 254 3.75 8.70 -3.42
C ALA A 254 2.46 9.46 -3.11
N GLY A 255 2.52 10.37 -2.15
CA GLY A 255 1.36 11.17 -1.76
C GLY A 255 1.73 12.48 -1.08
N ILE A 256 0.70 13.30 -0.86
CA ILE A 256 0.76 14.59 -0.18
C ILE A 256 -0.38 14.60 0.82
N ASN A 257 -0.09 14.83 2.11
CA ASN A 257 -1.14 14.74 3.15
C ASN A 257 -2.07 15.97 3.16
N SER A 258 -1.57 17.13 2.75
CA SER A 258 -2.32 18.38 2.69
C SER A 258 -1.82 19.23 1.52
N LEU A 259 -2.46 19.04 0.36
CA LEU A 259 -2.34 19.92 -0.81
C LEU A 259 -3.42 21.00 -0.72
N LYS A 260 -3.06 22.28 -0.78
CA LYS A 260 -4.05 23.37 -0.76
C LYS A 260 -4.77 23.44 -2.10
N GLU A 261 -6.02 23.91 -2.09
CA GLU A 261 -6.81 24.15 -3.32
C GLU A 261 -6.04 24.93 -4.38
N VAL A 262 -5.31 25.97 -3.97
CA VAL A 262 -4.54 26.85 -4.87
C VAL A 262 -3.38 26.14 -5.57
N ASP A 263 -2.88 25.04 -5.00
CA ASP A 263 -1.74 24.28 -5.51
C ASP A 263 -2.16 23.15 -6.47
N LYS A 264 -3.46 22.92 -6.64
CA LYS A 264 -4.01 21.82 -7.47
C LYS A 264 -3.52 21.89 -8.91
N LEU A 265 -3.61 23.06 -9.53
CA LEU A 265 -3.17 23.25 -10.92
C LEU A 265 -1.65 23.02 -11.06
N SER A 266 -0.87 23.54 -10.10
CA SER A 266 0.59 23.33 -10.05
C SER A 266 0.97 21.86 -9.93
N LEU A 267 0.24 21.07 -9.14
CA LEU A 267 0.42 19.61 -9.07
C LEU A 267 0.17 18.95 -10.42
N ILE A 268 -0.96 19.26 -11.07
CA ILE A 268 -1.32 18.69 -12.38
C ILE A 268 -0.25 19.02 -13.42
N GLU A 269 0.17 20.28 -13.50
CA GLU A 269 1.22 20.73 -14.44
C GLU A 269 2.56 20.03 -14.21
N ARG A 270 2.92 19.78 -12.94
CA ARG A 270 4.14 19.04 -12.58
C ARG A 270 4.07 17.57 -13.00
N ILE A 271 2.95 16.90 -12.75
CA ILE A 271 2.73 15.52 -13.20
C ILE A 271 2.85 15.46 -14.73
N GLU A 272 2.10 16.32 -15.43
CA GLU A 272 2.09 16.39 -16.89
C GLU A 272 3.50 16.62 -17.46
N SER A 273 4.20 17.63 -16.95
CA SER A 273 5.55 17.98 -17.41
C SER A 273 6.55 16.86 -17.17
N TYR A 274 6.47 16.18 -16.02
CA TYR A 274 7.37 15.09 -15.69
C TYR A 274 7.20 13.93 -16.68
N TYR A 275 5.98 13.44 -16.88
CA TYR A 275 5.73 12.24 -17.69
C TYR A 275 5.68 12.51 -19.20
N SER A 276 5.41 13.75 -19.63
CA SER A 276 5.59 14.16 -21.03
C SER A 276 7.05 14.04 -21.49
N GLY A 277 8.01 14.28 -20.58
CA GLY A 277 9.44 14.16 -20.87
C GLY A 277 9.91 12.73 -21.19
N TYR A 278 9.18 11.71 -20.72
CA TYR A 278 9.50 10.29 -20.93
C TYR A 278 8.75 9.67 -22.13
N SER A 279 7.81 10.39 -22.74
CA SER A 279 7.00 9.89 -23.86
C SER A 279 7.70 10.07 -25.23
N LYS A 280 9.04 10.17 -25.24
CA LYS A 280 9.88 10.31 -26.45
C LYS A 280 10.79 9.10 -26.64
#